data_AF-A0A2X1BQJ5-F1
#
_entry.id   AF-A0A2X1BQJ5-F1
#
_cell.length_a   1.000
_cell.length_b   1.000
_cell.length_c   1.000
_cell.angle_alpha   90.00
_cell.angle_beta   90.00
_cell.angle_gamma   90.00
#
_symmetry.space_group_name_H-M   'P 1'
#
loop_
_entity.id
_entity.type
_entity.pdbx_description
1 polymer ?
#
loop_
_entity_poly.entity_id
_entity_poly.type
_entity_poly.pdbx_seq_one_letter_code
_entity_poly.pdbx_strand_id
1 'polypeptide(L)' 'MKVKRLILVNGDEYEDVELFNNIPQEVDSVAPGQFIGVNASNYTVFLQREMIISLQVTQTFKVISS' A
#
# COMPACT_ATOMS: atom_id res chain seq x y z
N MET A 1 3.78 6.57 3.57
CA MET A 1 3.25 7.42 2.46
C MET A 1 1.76 7.54 2.63
N LYS A 2 1.22 8.76 2.75
CA LYS A 2 -0.22 8.98 2.91
C LYS A 2 -0.96 8.83 1.58
N VAL A 3 -2.03 8.05 1.61
CA VAL A 3 -2.89 7.74 0.48
C VAL A 3 -4.32 8.08 0.87
N LYS A 4 -4.96 8.95 0.08
CA LYS A 4 -6.36 9.32 0.28
C LYS A 4 -7.28 8.14 -0.05
N ARG A 5 -7.00 7.41 -1.14
CA ARG A 5 -7.79 6.26 -1.57
C ARG A 5 -6.91 5.19 -2.20
N LEU A 6 -7.06 3.95 -1.77
CA LEU A 6 -6.40 2.75 -2.28
C LEU A 6 -7.48 1.80 -2.81
N ILE A 7 -7.31 1.30 -4.04
CA ILE A 7 -8.27 0.38 -4.68
C ILE A 7 -7.55 -0.92 -5.01
N LEU A 8 -8.15 -2.04 -4.63
CA LEU A 8 -7.60 -3.38 -4.83
C LEU A 8 -8.27 -4.13 -6.01
N VAL A 9 -7.59 -5.18 -6.48
CA VAL A 9 -8.04 -6.04 -7.59
C VAL A 9 -9.36 -6.76 -7.35
N ASN A 10 -9.71 -7.01 -6.09
CA ASN A 10 -10.97 -7.64 -5.70
C ASN A 10 -12.12 -6.63 -5.56
N GLY A 11 -11.88 -5.34 -5.79
CA GLY A 11 -12.85 -4.27 -5.65
C GLY A 11 -12.89 -3.65 -4.25
N ASP A 12 -12.08 -4.12 -3.30
CA ASP A 12 -11.99 -3.50 -1.97
C ASP A 12 -11.31 -2.14 -2.05
N GLU A 13 -11.75 -1.23 -1.19
CA GLU A 13 -11.25 0.13 -1.13
C GLU A 13 -10.89 0.53 0.31
N TYR A 14 -9.80 1.28 0.44
CA TYR A 14 -9.36 1.86 1.70
C TYR A 14 -9.19 3.37 1.55
N GLU A 15 -9.67 4.12 2.54
CA GLU A 15 -9.56 5.57 2.58
C GLU A 15 -8.64 6.03 3.72
N ASP A 16 -7.93 7.14 3.50
CA ASP A 16 -7.06 7.80 4.48
C ASP A 16 -6.07 6.85 5.18
N VAL A 17 -5.37 6.05 4.39
CA VAL A 17 -4.38 5.06 4.87
C VAL A 17 -2.94 5.52 4.69
N GLU A 18 -2.04 4.89 5.44
CA GLU A 18 -0.61 5.04 5.26
C GLU A 18 0.04 3.75 4.74
N LEU A 19 0.77 3.87 3.63
CA LEU A 19 1.57 2.79 3.06
C LEU A 19 3.01 2.80 3.59
N PHE A 20 3.55 1.63 3.91
CA PHE A 20 4.94 1.46 4.37
C PHE A 20 5.57 0.17 3.84
N ASN A 21 6.90 0.18 3.68
CA ASN A 21 7.67 -0.95 3.13
C ASN A 21 8.37 -1.81 4.19
N ASN A 22 8.36 -1.39 5.46
CA ASN A 22 8.98 -2.18 6.52
C ASN A 22 8.04 -3.32 6.95
N ILE A 23 8.18 -4.49 6.32
CA ILE A 23 7.32 -5.65 6.54
C ILE A 23 7.91 -6.53 7.64
N PRO A 24 7.11 -6.99 8.62
CA PRO A 24 7.57 -7.96 9.61
C PRO A 24 8.13 -9.23 8.96
N GLN A 25 9.19 -9.78 9.54
CA GLN A 25 9.91 -10.93 8.97
C GLN A 25 9.00 -12.15 8.78
N GLU A 26 8.02 -12.33 9.66
CA GLU A 26 7.07 -13.45 9.59
C GLU A 26 6.26 -13.41 8.29
N VAL A 27 5.89 -12.20 7.84
CA VAL A 27 5.13 -11.98 6.61
C VAL A 27 6.05 -11.98 5.39
N ASP A 28 7.19 -11.28 5.48
CA ASP A 28 8.12 -11.17 4.36
C ASP A 28 8.78 -12.52 4.00
N SER A 29 8.91 -13.44 4.96
CA SER A 29 9.45 -14.78 4.71
C SER A 29 8.61 -15.63 3.74
N VAL A 30 7.31 -15.33 3.59
CA VAL A 30 6.40 -16.05 2.69
C VAL A 30 6.64 -15.66 1.24
N ALA A 31 6.82 -14.37 0.98
CA ALA A 31 7.11 -13.84 -0.35
C ALA A 31 7.94 -12.55 -0.24
N PRO A 32 9.28 -12.67 -0.18
CA PRO A 32 10.16 -11.55 0.11
C PRO A 32 9.99 -10.40 -0.88
N GLY A 33 9.79 -9.19 -0.36
CA GLY A 33 9.66 -8.00 -1.19
C GLY A 33 8.41 -7.99 -2.08
N GLN A 34 7.40 -8.82 -1.81
CA GLN A 34 6.11 -8.80 -2.53
C GLN A 34 5.03 -8.05 -1.74
N PHE A 35 5.19 -7.86 -0.43
CA PHE A 35 4.18 -7.21 0.41
C PHE A 35 4.43 -5.73 0.67
N ILE A 36 3.33 -4.98 0.80
CA ILE A 36 3.30 -3.60 1.30
C ILE A 36 2.37 -3.55 2.51
N GLY A 37 2.77 -2.81 3.54
CA GLY A 37 1.96 -2.58 4.72
C GLY A 37 1.00 -1.42 4.49
N VAL A 38 -0.25 -1.60 4.89
CA VAL A 38 -1.31 -0.59 4.88
C VAL A 38 -1.76 -0.38 6.31
N ASN A 39 -1.47 0.80 6.86
CA ASN A 39 -1.92 1.21 8.18
C ASN A 39 -3.21 2.02 8.04
N ALA A 40 -4.30 1.47 8.55
CA ALA A 40 -5.57 2.17 8.76
C ALA A 40 -5.66 2.60 10.25
N SER A 41 -6.60 3.48 10.61
CA SER A 41 -6.63 4.11 11.94
C SER A 41 -6.58 3.15 13.13
N ASN A 42 -7.02 1.91 12.97
CA ASN A 42 -7.13 0.90 14.04
C ASN A 42 -6.56 -0.48 13.69
N TYR A 43 -5.99 -0.68 12.49
CA TYR A 43 -5.43 -1.97 12.10
C TYR A 43 -4.39 -1.82 10.98
N THR A 44 -3.53 -2.83 10.89
CA THR A 44 -2.55 -2.98 9.80
C THR A 44 -2.92 -4.18 8.95
N VAL A 45 -2.89 -4.01 7.62
CA VAL A 45 -3.03 -5.10 6.66
C VAL A 45 -1.75 -5.19 5.83
N PHE A 46 -1.30 -6.41 5.52
CA PHE A 46 -0.22 -6.64 4.58
C PHE A 46 -0.81 -7.15 3.28
N LEU A 47 -0.62 -6.37 2.21
CA LEU A 47 -1.16 -6.66 0.89
C LEU A 47 -0.02 -7.01 -0.05
N GLN A 48 -0.24 -7.97 -0.95
CA GLN A 48 0.67 -8.16 -2.07
C GLN A 48 0.60 -6.93 -2.99
N ARG A 49 1.76 -6.45 -3.46
CA ARG A 49 1.85 -5.26 -4.32
C ARG A 49 1.01 -5.39 -5.58
N GLU A 50 0.92 -6.59 -6.14
CA GLU A 50 0.12 -6.88 -7.34
C GLU A 50 -1.39 -6.73 -7.13
N MET A 51 -1.88 -6.73 -5.88
CA MET A 51 -3.29 -6.52 -5.59
C MET A 51 -3.69 -5.05 -5.72
N ILE A 52 -2.75 -4.10 -5.83
CA ILE A 52 -3.05 -2.68 -5.87
C ILE A 52 -3.30 -2.25 -7.31
N ILE A 53 -4.54 -1.85 -7.62
CA ILE A 53 -4.90 -1.28 -8.93
C ILE A 53 -4.55 0.20 -8.99
N SER A 54 -4.96 0.97 -7.97
CA SER A 54 -4.80 2.42 -8.00
C SER A 54 -4.56 3.01 -6.63
N LEU A 55 -3.82 4.13 -6.64
CA LEU A 55 -3.48 4.92 -5.48
C LEU A 55 -3.80 6.39 -5.76
N GLN A 56 -4.75 6.94 -5.01
CA GLN A 56 -4.94 8.38 -4.94
C GLN A 56 -4.12 8.93 -3.79
N VAL A 57 -2.97 9.50 -4.14
CA VAL A 57 -2.05 10.10 -3.18
C VAL A 57 -2.47 11.53 -2.83
N THR A 58 -2.24 11.93 -1.58
CA THR A 58 -2.57 13.30 -1.13
C THR A 58 -1.51 14.32 -1.56
N GLN A 59 -0.35 13.86 -2.03
CA GLN A 59 0.78 14.70 -2.43
C GLN A 59 0.95 14.68 -3.95
N THR A 60 1.23 15.85 -4.53
CA THR A 60 1.57 15.97 -5.95
C THR A 60 3.00 15.50 -6.17
N PHE A 61 3.19 14.39 -6.87
CA PHE A 61 4.53 13.97 -7.29
C PHE A 61 4.98 14.77 -8.51
N LYS A 62 6.20 15.29 -8.48
CA LYS A 62 6.86 15.79 -9.69
C LYS A 62 7.36 14.58 -10.48
N VAL A 63 6.74 14.29 -11.62
CA VAL A 63 7.27 13.30 -12.55
C VAL A 63 8.57 13.86 -13.14
N ILE A 64 9.68 13.15 -12.92
CA ILE A 64 10.95 13.44 -13.60
C ILE A 64 11.05 12.41 -14.72
N SER A 65 10.66 12.80 -15.94
CA SER A 65 10.87 11.99 -17.14
C SER A 65 12.30 12.15 -17.64
N SER A 66 12.96 11.05 -17.97
CA SER A 66 14.30 10.99 -18.59
C SER A 66 14.19 10.95 -20.12
#